data_AF-A0A139DCE9-F1
#
_entry.id   AF-A0A139DCE9-F1
#
_cell.length_a   1.000
_cell.length_b   1.000
_cell.length_c   1.000
_cell.angle_alpha   90.00
_cell.angle_beta   90.00
_cell.angle_gamma   90.00
#
_symmetry.space_group_name_H-M   'P 1'
#
loop_
_entity.id
_entity.type
_entity.pdbx_description
1 polymer ?
#
loop_
_entity_poly.entity_id
_entity_poly.type
_entity_poly.pdbx_seq_one_letter_code
_entity_poly.pdbx_strand_id
1 'polypeptide(L)' 'GFTRALVPKANVPRKPVDGMKVIPVTKLSDALSALEEL' A
#
# COMPACT_ATOMS: atom_id res chain seq x y z
N GLY A 1 9.97 -3.58 -12.28
CA GLY A 1 9.49 -2.47 -11.44
C GLY A 1 8.65 -3.01 -10.29
N PHE A 2 8.34 -2.21 -9.27
CA PHE A 2 7.46 -2.63 -8.17
C PHE A 2 6.01 -2.74 -8.64
N THR A 3 5.34 -3.82 -8.25
CA THR A 3 3.92 -4.09 -8.58
C THR A 3 2.99 -3.81 -7.41
N ARG A 4 3.52 -3.47 -6.23
CA ARG A 4 2.79 -3.21 -5.00
C ARG A 4 3.41 -2.04 -4.24
N ALA A 5 2.59 -1.22 -3.59
CA ALA A 5 3.04 -0.08 -2.80
C ALA A 5 2.24 0.05 -1.52
N LEU A 6 2.92 0.16 -0.38
CA LEU A 6 2.33 0.53 0.90
C LEU A 6 2.33 2.06 1.01
N VAL A 7 1.16 2.65 1.25
CA VAL A 7 1.04 4.11 1.39
C VAL A 7 0.21 4.46 2.63
N PRO A 8 0.53 5.55 3.33
CA PRO A 8 -0.36 6.07 4.36
C PRO A 8 -1.77 6.29 3.80
N LYS A 9 -2.80 5.96 4.57
CA LYS A 9 -4.20 6.12 4.13
C LYS A 9 -4.54 7.54 3.66
N ALA A 10 -3.91 8.55 4.25
CA ALA A 10 -4.06 9.95 3.84
C ALA A 10 -3.46 10.27 2.46
N ASN A 11 -2.49 9.48 2.00
CA ASN A 11 -1.74 9.69 0.76
C ASN A 11 -2.16 8.72 -0.35
N VAL A 12 -3.26 7.98 -0.15
CA VAL A 12 -3.75 7.04 -1.15
C VAL A 12 -4.06 7.81 -2.44
N PRO A 13 -3.51 7.37 -3.59
CA PRO A 13 -3.81 7.98 -4.87
C PRO A 13 -5.32 7.97 -5.13
N ARG A 14 -5.86 9.13 -5.53
CA ARG A 14 -7.29 9.25 -5.89
C ARG A 14 -7.64 8.51 -7.19
N LYS A 15 -6.63 8.22 -8.02
CA LYS A 15 -6.76 7.42 -9.23
C LYS A 15 -5.92 6.15 -9.07
N PRO A 16 -6.44 4.98 -9.51
CA PRO A 16 -5.66 3.75 -9.52
C PRO A 16 -4.40 3.94 -10.37
N VAL A 17 -3.31 3.31 -9.94
CA VAL A 17 -2.05 3.28 -10.69
C VAL A 17 -2.02 1.97 -11.46
N ASP A 18 -1.99 2.05 -12.79
CA ASP A 18 -2.02 0.86 -13.63
C ASP A 18 -0.84 -0.06 -13.34
N GLY A 19 -1.14 -1.36 -13.18
CA GLY A 19 -0.15 -2.38 -12.85
C GLY A 19 0.40 -2.33 -11.42
N MET A 20 -0.14 -1.47 -10.55
CA MET A 20 0.31 -1.33 -9.16
C MET A 20 -0.84 -1.50 -8.16
N LYS A 21 -0.69 -2.48 -7.26
CA LYS A 21 -1.59 -2.66 -6.12
C LYS A 21 -1.17 -1.73 -4.99
N VAL A 22 -1.95 -0.69 -4.75
CA VAL A 22 -1.73 0.24 -3.63
C VAL A 22 -2.45 -0.28 -2.39
N ILE A 23 -1.70 -0.47 -1.30
CA ILE A 23 -2.18 -0.99 -0.02
C ILE A 23 -2.13 0.17 1.00
N PRO A 24 -3.29 0.69 1.44
CA PRO A 24 -3.36 1.75 2.42
C PRO A 24 -3.08 1.24 3.84
N VAL A 25 -2.23 1.94 4.59
CA VAL A 25 -1.92 1.63 5.99
C VAL A 25 -2.15 2.84 6.90
N THR A 26 -2.49 2.59 8.16
CA THR A 26 -2.71 3.67 9.15
C THR A 26 -1.65 3.73 10.24
N LYS A 27 -1.02 2.60 10.55
CA LYS A 27 0.03 2.47 11.57
C LYS A 27 1.09 1.46 11.11
N LEU A 28 2.26 1.51 11.74
CA LEU A 28 3.39 0.65 11.39
C LEU A 28 3.04 -0.85 11.46
N SER A 29 2.25 -1.26 12.45
CA SER A 29 1.81 -2.65 12.58
C SER A 29 1.02 -3.13 11.35
N ASP A 30 0.18 -2.26 10.76
CA ASP A 30 -0.59 -2.61 9.56
C ASP A 30 0.35 -2.85 8.37
N ALA A 31 1.43 -2.05 8.28
CA ALA A 31 2.43 -2.21 7.23
C ALA A 31 3.21 -3.52 7.40
N LEU A 32 3.57 -3.88 8.64
CA LEU A 32 4.26 -5.14 8.94
C LEU A 32 3.37 -6.34 8.63
N SER A 33 2.11 -6.34 9.07
CA SER A 33 1.15 -7.40 8.74
C SER A 33 0.92 -7.51 7.24
N ALA A 34 0.78 -6.38 6.53
CA ALA A 34 0.63 -6.39 5.08
C ALA A 34 1.86 -6.96 4.37
N LEU A 35 3.06 -6.84 4.96
CA LEU A 35 4.31 -7.40 4.46
C LEU A 35 4.40 -8.92 4.66
N GLU A 36 3.88 -9.43 5.78
CA GLU A 36 3.83 -10.87 6.07
C GLU A 36 2.87 -11.62 5.15
N GLU A 37 1.84 -10.93 4.64
CA GLU A 37 0.85 -11.47 3.69
C GLU A 37 1.24 -11.32 2.21
N LEU A 38 2.42 -10.75 1.89
CA LEU A 38 2.83 -10.47 0.50
C LEU A 38 3.13 -11.71 -0.33
#